data_AF-A0A954LLM0-F1
#
_entry.id   AF-A0A954LLM0-F1
#
_cell.length_a   1.000
_cell.length_b   1.000
_cell.length_c   1.000
_cell.angle_alpha   90.00
_cell.angle_beta   90.00
_cell.angle_gamma   90.00
#
_symmetry.space_group_name_H-M   'P 1'
#
loop_
_entity.id
_entity.type
_entity.pdbx_description
1 polymer ?
#
loop_
_entity_poly.entity_id
_entity_poly.type
_entity_poly.pdbx_seq_one_letter_code
_entity_poly.pdbx_strand_id
1 'polypeptide(L)'
;MVARWPFPILLTVVFITPTLAQGPKREAVETILNEALPIGRLDIAKERLVDHLAQDPQDSHAQYGLGLVSVLESVRNLGQNLHRYGLRPTMQQIPILRLPVPENPNPEPITHENYNALLQQFIDDLSQAARVLEQVTDDNVKLKVKVGMIRLDLDGNGHADEDETFWKIFTSVAWRAAKLGDEEKEFPIGFDRADVH
;
A
#
# COMPACT_ATOMS: atom_id res chain seq x y z
N MET A 1 -19.71 4.64 75.69
CA MET A 1 -19.53 3.49 74.78
C MET A 1 -20.05 3.88 73.41
N VAL A 2 -19.17 4.14 72.44
CA VAL A 2 -19.54 4.51 71.06
C VAL A 2 -19.00 3.41 70.15
N ALA A 3 -19.90 2.71 69.45
CA ALA A 3 -19.55 1.64 68.53
C ALA A 3 -19.14 2.23 67.17
N ARG A 4 -17.88 2.00 66.76
CA ARG A 4 -17.35 2.27 65.42
C ARG A 4 -17.57 1.04 64.55
N TRP A 5 -18.28 1.19 63.44
CA TRP A 5 -18.37 0.17 62.37
C TRP A 5 -17.37 0.50 61.25
N PRO A 6 -16.71 -0.50 60.62
CA PRO A 6 -15.73 -0.25 59.56
C PRO A 6 -16.42 -0.11 58.19
N PHE A 7 -16.05 0.93 57.44
CA PHE A 7 -16.36 1.09 56.01
C PHE A 7 -15.53 0.09 55.19
N PRO A 8 -16.10 -0.62 54.20
CA PRO A 8 -15.29 -1.34 53.22
C PRO A 8 -14.78 -0.36 52.14
N ILE A 9 -13.46 -0.38 51.92
CA ILE A 9 -12.80 0.33 50.83
C ILE A 9 -13.09 -0.46 49.54
N LEU A 10 -13.87 0.12 48.62
CA LEU A 10 -14.04 -0.38 47.26
C LEU A 10 -12.73 -0.13 46.49
N LEU A 11 -12.03 -1.21 46.16
CA LEU A 11 -10.86 -1.18 45.29
C LEU A 11 -11.35 -1.13 43.83
N THR A 12 -11.46 0.07 43.26
CA THR A 12 -11.77 0.24 41.83
C THR A 12 -10.55 -0.13 41.01
N VAL A 13 -10.54 -1.34 40.44
CA VAL A 13 -9.55 -1.72 39.43
C VAL A 13 -9.93 -1.02 38.13
N VAL A 14 -9.20 0.04 37.78
CA VAL A 14 -9.28 0.67 36.47
C VAL A 14 -8.56 -0.25 35.48
N PHE A 15 -9.31 -0.94 34.62
CA PHE A 15 -8.76 -1.55 33.42
C PHE A 15 -8.39 -0.42 32.45
N ILE A 16 -7.11 -0.05 32.41
CA ILE A 16 -6.57 0.80 31.34
C ILE A 16 -6.44 -0.10 30.12
N THR A 17 -7.46 -0.12 29.26
CA THR A 17 -7.33 -0.69 27.92
C THR A 17 -6.29 0.13 27.15
N PRO A 18 -5.28 -0.47 26.48
CA PRO A 18 -4.20 0.24 25.79
C PRO A 18 -4.66 0.84 24.45
N THR A 19 -5.90 1.34 24.36
CA THR A 19 -6.50 1.85 23.11
C THR A 19 -5.95 3.22 22.71
N LEU A 20 -5.36 3.99 23.63
CA LEU A 20 -4.96 5.38 23.38
C LEU A 20 -3.58 5.53 22.69
N ALA A 21 -2.69 4.54 22.78
CA ALA A 21 -1.33 4.65 22.23
C ALA A 21 -1.23 4.37 20.72
N GLN A 22 -2.27 3.76 20.13
CA GLN A 22 -2.28 3.37 18.71
C GLN A 22 -2.70 4.50 17.77
N GLY A 23 -3.49 5.46 18.25
CA GLY A 23 -3.98 6.58 17.44
C GLY A 23 -2.88 7.43 16.80
N PRO A 24 -1.89 7.93 17.57
CA PRO A 24 -0.83 8.78 17.02
C PRO A 24 0.08 8.08 16.01
N LYS A 25 0.41 6.80 16.26
CA LYS A 25 1.25 6.00 15.35
C LYS A 25 0.58 5.77 14.01
N ARG A 26 -0.69 5.33 14.06
CA ARG A 26 -1.55 5.16 12.89
C ARG A 26 -1.66 6.47 12.10
N GLU A 27 -1.95 7.58 12.75
CA GLU A 27 -2.14 8.89 12.10
C GLU A 27 -0.87 9.35 11.38
N ALA A 28 0.31 9.12 11.97
CA ALA A 28 1.59 9.42 11.33
C ALA A 28 1.78 8.61 10.03
N VAL A 29 1.49 7.31 10.06
CA VAL A 29 1.59 6.43 8.89
C VAL A 29 0.56 6.81 7.83
N GLU A 30 -0.70 7.05 8.22
CA GLU A 30 -1.75 7.50 7.30
C GLU A 30 -1.39 8.85 6.66
N THR A 31 -0.76 9.76 7.39
CA THR A 31 -0.26 11.03 6.84
C THR A 31 0.81 10.79 5.77
N ILE A 32 1.83 9.96 6.07
CA ILE A 32 2.88 9.63 5.09
C ILE A 32 2.28 9.08 3.79
N LEU A 33 1.37 8.11 3.91
CA LEU A 33 0.76 7.46 2.75
C LEU A 33 -0.15 8.41 1.97
N ASN A 34 -1.03 9.15 2.65
CA ASN A 34 -2.01 10.01 1.99
C ASN A 34 -1.39 11.31 1.42
N GLU A 35 -0.18 11.70 1.85
CA GLU A 35 0.58 12.79 1.21
C GLU A 35 1.35 12.31 -0.02
N ALA A 36 2.02 11.16 0.06
CA ALA A 36 2.96 10.72 -0.96
C ALA A 36 2.32 9.92 -2.11
N LEU A 37 1.35 9.04 -1.82
CA LEU A 37 0.75 8.17 -2.82
C LEU A 37 -0.07 8.92 -3.89
N PRO A 38 -0.83 10.00 -3.56
CA PRO A 38 -1.59 10.72 -4.57
C PRO A 38 -0.75 11.47 -5.61
N ILE A 39 0.52 11.74 -5.30
CA ILE A 39 1.48 12.35 -6.21
C ILE A 39 2.46 11.33 -6.80
N GLY A 40 2.21 10.03 -6.59
CA GLY A 40 3.02 8.92 -7.11
C GLY A 40 4.42 8.79 -6.53
N ARG A 41 4.72 9.44 -5.41
CA ARG A 41 6.04 9.42 -4.77
C ARG A 41 6.19 8.25 -3.80
N LEU A 42 6.17 7.03 -4.34
CA LEU A 42 6.38 5.80 -3.56
C LEU A 42 7.76 5.79 -2.87
N ASP A 43 8.75 6.41 -3.49
CA ASP A 43 10.09 6.59 -2.94
C ASP A 43 10.08 7.40 -1.64
N ILE A 44 9.37 8.55 -1.63
CA ILE A 44 9.20 9.37 -0.41
C ILE A 44 8.45 8.58 0.66
N ALA A 45 7.37 7.89 0.29
CA ALA A 45 6.60 7.08 1.23
C ALA A 45 7.49 6.01 1.89
N LYS A 46 8.25 5.27 1.07
CA LYS A 46 9.15 4.21 1.51
C LYS A 46 10.25 4.74 2.42
N GLU A 47 10.93 5.82 2.03
CA GLU A 47 11.97 6.46 2.84
C GLU A 47 11.45 6.86 4.22
N ARG A 48 10.33 7.59 4.27
CA ARG A 48 9.73 8.05 5.53
C ARG A 48 9.26 6.89 6.42
N LEU A 49 8.75 5.80 5.84
CA LEU A 49 8.34 4.61 6.59
C LEU A 49 9.55 3.83 7.12
N VAL A 50 10.63 3.73 6.35
CA VAL A 50 11.90 3.13 6.80
C VAL A 50 12.49 3.95 7.95
N ASP A 51 12.52 5.27 7.84
CA ASP A 51 13.00 6.16 8.91
C ASP A 51 12.14 6.06 10.18
N HIS A 52 10.83 5.90 10.01
CA HIS A 52 9.91 5.69 11.13
C HIS A 52 10.17 4.33 11.82
N LEU A 53 10.34 3.25 11.04
CA LEU A 53 10.67 1.93 11.57
C LEU A 53 12.07 1.84 12.17
N ALA A 54 13.01 2.68 11.75
CA ALA A 54 14.31 2.79 12.41
C ALA A 54 14.19 3.33 13.84
N GLN A 55 13.17 4.17 14.12
CA GLN A 55 12.89 4.73 15.44
C GLN A 55 12.00 3.79 16.28
N ASP A 56 11.04 3.12 15.64
CA ASP A 56 10.15 2.16 16.28
C ASP A 56 9.97 0.90 15.41
N PRO A 57 10.89 -0.09 15.52
CA PRO A 57 10.85 -1.29 14.69
C PRO A 57 9.63 -2.18 14.90
N GLN A 58 8.85 -1.96 15.96
CA GLN A 58 7.68 -2.76 16.34
C GLN A 58 6.36 -2.06 15.98
N ASP A 59 6.40 -0.92 15.27
CA ASP A 59 5.19 -0.27 14.81
C ASP A 59 4.54 -1.04 13.66
N SER A 60 3.55 -1.88 13.99
CA SER A 60 2.81 -2.68 13.01
C SER A 60 2.06 -1.85 11.96
N HIS A 61 1.69 -0.60 12.25
CA HIS A 61 1.12 0.28 11.22
C HIS A 61 2.18 0.67 10.19
N ALA A 62 3.39 1.00 10.63
CA ALA A 62 4.47 1.36 9.74
C ALA A 62 5.00 0.15 8.94
N GLN A 63 5.07 -1.03 9.56
CA GLN A 63 5.39 -2.30 8.87
C GLN A 63 4.35 -2.59 7.78
N TYR A 64 3.05 -2.45 8.09
CA TYR A 64 1.98 -2.61 7.11
C TYR A 64 2.14 -1.59 5.97
N GLY A 65 2.29 -0.31 6.31
CA GLY A 65 2.44 0.76 5.34
C GLY A 65 3.63 0.51 4.40
N LEU A 66 4.77 0.07 4.93
CA LEU A 66 5.96 -0.25 4.14
C LEU A 66 5.70 -1.44 3.21
N GLY A 67 5.01 -2.47 3.71
CA GLY A 67 4.59 -3.62 2.91
C GLY A 67 3.68 -3.21 1.74
N LEU A 68 2.66 -2.39 2.01
CA LEU A 68 1.76 -1.83 0.98
C LEU A 68 2.55 -1.04 -0.09
N VAL A 69 3.43 -0.14 0.34
CA VAL A 69 4.28 0.64 -0.58
C VAL A 69 5.18 -0.28 -1.42
N SER A 70 5.71 -1.34 -0.83
CA SER A 70 6.56 -2.32 -1.53
C SER A 70 5.77 -3.09 -2.60
N VAL A 71 4.50 -3.44 -2.34
CA VAL A 71 3.61 -4.03 -3.36
C VAL A 71 3.36 -3.04 -4.50
N LEU A 72 3.05 -1.79 -4.19
CA LEU A 72 2.82 -0.75 -5.20
C LEU A 72 4.07 -0.51 -6.06
N GLU A 73 5.25 -0.54 -5.44
CA GLU A 73 6.54 -0.44 -6.13
C GLU A 73 6.77 -1.63 -7.07
N SER A 74 6.41 -2.85 -6.66
CA SER A 74 6.48 -4.05 -7.50
C SER A 74 5.61 -3.88 -8.77
N VAL A 75 4.40 -3.34 -8.62
CA VAL A 75 3.48 -3.08 -9.75
C VAL A 75 4.01 -1.97 -10.66
N ARG A 76 4.58 -0.89 -10.08
CA ARG A 76 5.23 0.18 -10.84
C ARG A 76 6.39 -0.35 -11.67
N ASN A 77 7.28 -1.14 -11.07
CA ASN A 77 8.43 -1.74 -11.76
C ASN A 77 7.97 -2.64 -12.91
N LEU A 78 6.92 -3.43 -12.70
CA LEU A 78 6.30 -4.22 -13.77
C LEU A 78 5.79 -3.32 -14.91
N GLY A 79 5.03 -2.27 -14.59
CA GLY A 79 4.53 -1.29 -15.56
C GLY A 79 5.65 -0.69 -16.40
N GLN A 80 6.72 -0.22 -15.76
CA GLN A 80 7.88 0.38 -16.41
C GLN A 80 8.60 -0.60 -17.33
N ASN A 81 8.72 -1.87 -16.91
CA ASN A 81 9.27 -2.91 -17.76
C ASN A 81 8.37 -3.22 -18.97
N LEU A 82 7.05 -3.24 -18.79
CA LEU A 82 6.10 -3.38 -19.90
C LEU A 82 6.20 -2.20 -20.88
N HIS A 83 6.31 -0.97 -20.36
CA HIS A 83 6.52 0.24 -21.16
C HIS A 83 7.82 0.14 -21.96
N ARG A 84 8.95 -0.13 -21.30
CA ARG A 84 10.29 -0.20 -21.90
C ARG A 84 10.35 -1.12 -23.11
N TYR A 85 9.74 -2.31 -23.01
CA TYR A 85 9.75 -3.32 -24.08
C TYR A 85 8.52 -3.24 -25.01
N GLY A 86 7.64 -2.25 -24.84
CA GLY A 86 6.41 -2.12 -25.63
C GLY A 86 5.47 -3.32 -25.51
N LEU A 87 5.54 -4.05 -24.38
CA LEU A 87 4.74 -5.24 -24.14
C LEU A 87 3.30 -4.83 -23.88
N ARG A 88 2.46 -4.99 -24.90
CA ARG A 88 1.02 -4.82 -24.80
C ARG A 88 0.31 -6.15 -24.77
N PRO A 89 -0.83 -6.26 -24.08
CA PRO A 89 -1.66 -7.45 -24.14
C PRO A 89 -2.33 -7.53 -25.52
N THR A 90 -1.72 -8.22 -26.49
CA THR A 90 -2.49 -8.81 -27.60
C THR A 90 -3.43 -9.90 -27.07
N MET A 91 -3.06 -10.51 -25.93
CA MET A 91 -3.86 -11.46 -25.18
C MET A 91 -4.45 -10.79 -23.94
N GLN A 92 -5.66 -10.23 -24.09
CA GLN A 92 -6.45 -9.68 -22.97
C GLN A 92 -6.81 -10.73 -21.90
N GLN A 93 -6.32 -11.98 -21.99
CA GLN A 93 -6.72 -13.08 -21.11
C GLN A 93 -5.89 -13.21 -19.82
N ILE A 94 -4.70 -12.61 -19.74
CA ILE A 94 -3.85 -12.64 -18.53
C ILE A 94 -4.08 -11.35 -17.71
N PRO A 95 -4.69 -11.41 -16.52
CA PRO A 95 -5.11 -10.21 -15.78
C PRO A 95 -3.97 -9.24 -15.45
N ILE A 96 -2.78 -9.75 -15.12
CA ILE A 96 -1.65 -8.91 -14.69
C ILE A 96 -1.00 -8.13 -15.84
N LEU A 97 -1.21 -8.57 -17.09
CA LEU A 97 -0.75 -7.87 -18.29
C LEU A 97 -1.76 -6.82 -18.80
N ARG A 98 -2.85 -6.58 -18.06
CA ARG A 98 -3.89 -5.58 -18.41
C ARG A 98 -3.64 -4.19 -17.80
N LEU A 99 -2.47 -3.96 -17.21
CA LEU A 99 -2.13 -2.62 -16.70
C LEU A 99 -2.25 -1.60 -17.84
N PRO A 100 -2.85 -0.42 -17.61
CA PRO A 100 -3.02 0.62 -18.62
C PRO A 100 -1.72 1.41 -18.78
N VAL A 101 -0.66 0.72 -19.21
CA VAL A 101 0.67 1.31 -19.42
C VAL A 101 0.63 2.21 -20.66
N PRO A 102 1.18 3.44 -20.61
CA PRO A 102 1.30 4.32 -21.75
C PRO A 102 2.02 3.71 -22.96
N GLU A 103 1.88 4.33 -24.13
CA GLU A 103 2.58 3.88 -25.34
C GLU A 103 4.05 4.25 -25.32
N ASN A 104 4.93 3.26 -25.46
CA ASN A 104 6.32 3.53 -25.81
C ASN A 104 6.46 3.65 -27.33
N PRO A 105 6.77 4.85 -27.88
CA PRO A 105 6.91 5.04 -29.32
C PRO A 105 8.16 4.33 -29.90
N ASN A 106 9.14 4.01 -29.07
CA ASN A 106 10.41 3.39 -29.47
C ASN A 106 10.78 2.26 -28.49
N PRO A 107 10.06 1.12 -28.51
CA PRO A 107 10.31 0.04 -27.57
C PRO A 107 11.66 -0.63 -27.81
N GLU A 108 12.31 -1.05 -26.72
CA GLU A 108 13.51 -1.85 -26.80
C GLU A 108 13.19 -3.29 -27.28
N PRO A 109 14.08 -3.92 -28.07
CA PRO A 109 13.90 -5.33 -28.43
C PRO A 109 14.00 -6.20 -27.17
N ILE A 110 13.07 -7.15 -27.03
CA ILE A 110 13.05 -8.09 -25.91
C ILE A 110 13.56 -9.46 -26.35
N THR A 111 14.48 -10.03 -25.56
CA THR A 111 14.89 -11.43 -25.68
C THR A 111 14.07 -12.30 -24.73
N HIS A 112 14.07 -13.62 -24.95
CA HIS A 112 13.47 -14.56 -24.00
C HIS A 112 14.09 -14.46 -22.59
N GLU A 113 15.40 -14.20 -22.50
CA GLU A 113 16.11 -14.00 -21.24
C GLU A 113 15.61 -12.74 -20.51
N ASN A 114 15.46 -11.63 -21.24
CA ASN A 114 14.92 -10.39 -20.67
C ASN A 114 13.49 -10.57 -20.14
N TYR A 115 12.66 -11.31 -20.89
CA TYR A 115 11.28 -11.60 -20.48
C TYR A 115 11.22 -12.41 -19.17
N ASN A 116 12.04 -13.46 -19.05
CA ASN A 116 12.10 -14.26 -17.83
C ASN A 116 12.66 -13.46 -16.66
N ALA A 117 13.68 -12.64 -16.89
CA ALA A 117 14.26 -11.78 -15.87
C ALA A 117 13.23 -10.77 -15.32
N LEU A 118 12.41 -10.18 -16.20
CA LEU A 118 11.32 -9.28 -15.82
C LEU A 118 10.30 -9.98 -14.92
N LEU A 119 9.84 -11.18 -15.30
CA LEU A 119 8.90 -11.95 -14.48
C LEU A 119 9.51 -12.37 -13.14
N GLN A 120 10.77 -12.78 -13.14
CA GLN A 120 11.49 -13.13 -11.92
C GLN A 120 11.64 -11.93 -10.99
N GLN A 121 12.00 -10.76 -11.53
CA GLN A 121 12.08 -9.53 -10.76
C GLN A 121 10.73 -9.21 -10.10
N PHE A 122 9.62 -9.33 -10.84
CA PHE A 122 8.30 -9.09 -10.27
C PHE A 122 7.96 -10.09 -9.13
N ILE A 123 8.32 -11.36 -9.29
CA ILE A 123 8.16 -12.39 -8.24
C ILE A 123 9.03 -12.06 -7.01
N ASP A 124 10.26 -11.63 -7.23
CA ASP A 124 11.21 -11.30 -6.17
C ASP A 124 10.76 -10.05 -5.40
N ASP A 125 10.31 -9.01 -6.10
CA ASP A 125 9.77 -7.77 -5.53
C ASP A 125 8.54 -8.08 -4.65
N LEU A 126 7.59 -8.90 -5.16
CA LEU A 126 6.42 -9.34 -4.37
C LEU A 126 6.82 -10.21 -3.17
N SER A 127 7.80 -11.10 -3.34
CA SER A 127 8.30 -11.93 -2.25
C SER A 127 8.95 -11.08 -1.15
N GLN A 128 9.64 -10.01 -1.52
CA GLN A 128 10.18 -9.04 -0.57
C GLN A 128 9.06 -8.29 0.15
N ALA A 129 8.04 -7.82 -0.57
CA ALA A 129 6.90 -7.14 0.02
C ALA A 129 6.14 -8.05 1.01
N ALA A 130 5.95 -9.33 0.66
CA ALA A 130 5.33 -10.31 1.53
C ALA A 130 6.11 -10.49 2.85
N ARG A 131 7.45 -10.59 2.80
CA ARG A 131 8.28 -10.69 4.02
C ARG A 131 8.20 -9.46 4.92
N VAL A 132 7.92 -8.28 4.36
CA VAL A 132 7.68 -7.07 5.16
C VAL A 132 6.32 -7.15 5.84
N LEU A 133 5.29 -7.54 5.08
CA LEU A 133 3.93 -7.69 5.60
C LEU A 133 3.85 -8.79 6.68
N GLU A 134 4.58 -9.90 6.53
CA GLU A 134 4.66 -10.98 7.54
C GLU A 134 5.14 -10.50 8.93
N GLN A 135 5.81 -9.36 9.02
CA GLN A 135 6.28 -8.79 10.29
C GLN A 135 5.14 -8.11 11.08
N VAL A 136 4.00 -7.84 10.45
CA VAL A 136 2.83 -7.21 11.07
C VAL A 136 2.16 -8.18 12.03
N THR A 137 2.55 -8.13 13.31
CA THR A 137 2.05 -9.06 14.33
C THR A 137 0.83 -8.58 15.11
N ASP A 138 0.50 -7.29 15.06
CA ASP A 138 -0.62 -6.72 15.83
C ASP A 138 -1.98 -6.94 15.14
N ASP A 139 -2.90 -7.61 15.84
CA ASP A 139 -4.27 -7.84 15.39
C ASP A 139 -5.11 -6.57 15.24
N ASN A 140 -4.68 -5.46 15.82
CA ASN A 140 -5.42 -4.20 15.83
C ASN A 140 -4.99 -3.21 14.75
N VAL A 141 -4.00 -3.56 13.92
CA VAL A 141 -3.56 -2.68 12.82
C VAL A 141 -4.75 -2.32 11.94
N LYS A 142 -4.98 -1.01 11.74
CA LYS A 142 -6.00 -0.51 10.82
C LYS A 142 -5.54 0.76 10.13
N LEU A 143 -5.16 0.68 8.86
CA LEU A 143 -4.74 1.83 8.05
C LEU A 143 -5.82 2.28 7.09
N LYS A 144 -6.14 3.57 7.10
CA LYS A 144 -7.02 4.19 6.11
C LYS A 144 -6.18 4.85 5.02
N VAL A 145 -6.30 4.31 3.81
CA VAL A 145 -5.60 4.81 2.63
C VAL A 145 -6.62 5.22 1.58
N LYS A 146 -6.45 6.39 0.98
CA LYS A 146 -7.24 6.84 -0.17
C LYS A 146 -6.80 6.10 -1.44
N VAL A 147 -7.13 4.82 -1.53
CA VAL A 147 -6.64 3.92 -2.60
C VAL A 147 -6.97 4.45 -3.98
N GLY A 148 -8.16 5.01 -4.17
CA GLY A 148 -8.57 5.59 -5.45
C GLY A 148 -7.72 6.78 -5.88
N MET A 149 -6.99 7.44 -4.98
CA MET A 149 -6.11 8.57 -5.30
C MET A 149 -4.68 8.16 -5.62
N ILE A 150 -4.26 6.94 -5.31
CA ILE A 150 -2.88 6.47 -5.52
C ILE A 150 -2.53 6.60 -7.00
N ARG A 151 -1.35 7.15 -7.32
CA ARG A 151 -0.82 7.16 -8.70
C ARG A 151 0.45 6.34 -8.79
N LEU A 152 0.70 5.73 -9.94
CA LEU A 152 1.88 4.92 -10.21
C LEU A 152 2.53 5.40 -11.51
N ASP A 153 3.78 5.84 -11.50
CA ASP A 153 4.53 6.19 -12.70
C ASP A 153 4.89 4.91 -13.49
N LEU A 154 3.99 4.48 -14.39
CA LEU A 154 4.07 3.23 -15.13
C LEU A 154 4.95 3.34 -16.37
N ASP A 155 5.16 4.53 -16.93
CA ASP A 155 6.05 4.72 -18.07
C ASP A 155 7.50 5.07 -17.68
N GLY A 156 7.71 5.43 -16.41
CA GLY A 156 9.02 5.74 -15.84
C GLY A 156 9.52 7.14 -16.19
N ASN A 157 8.62 8.06 -16.53
CA ASN A 157 8.98 9.42 -16.92
C ASN A 157 9.26 10.36 -15.73
N GLY A 158 9.03 9.89 -14.49
CA GLY A 158 9.21 10.65 -13.25
C GLY A 158 7.98 11.44 -12.80
N HIS A 159 6.87 11.35 -13.53
CA HIS A 159 5.59 11.99 -13.26
C HIS A 159 4.48 10.95 -13.25
N ALA A 160 3.76 10.84 -12.14
CA ALA A 160 2.58 9.99 -12.07
C ALA A 160 1.36 10.78 -12.53
N ASP A 161 1.00 10.60 -13.80
CA ASP A 161 -0.06 11.34 -14.46
C ASP A 161 -1.45 10.88 -13.99
N GLU A 162 -2.47 11.69 -14.26
CA GLU A 162 -3.83 11.37 -13.85
C GLU A 162 -4.32 10.05 -14.48
N ASP A 163 -3.84 9.70 -15.68
CA ASP A 163 -4.19 8.45 -16.37
C ASP A 163 -3.62 7.21 -15.68
N GLU A 164 -2.65 7.38 -14.80
CA GLU A 164 -2.01 6.33 -14.03
C GLU A 164 -2.53 6.24 -12.58
N THR A 165 -3.68 6.86 -12.33
CA THR A 165 -4.35 6.75 -11.03
C THR A 165 -4.93 5.34 -10.85
N PHE A 166 -4.82 4.79 -9.66
CA PHE A 166 -5.24 3.44 -9.31
C PHE A 166 -6.69 3.14 -9.65
N TRP A 167 -7.61 4.11 -9.59
CA TRP A 167 -8.98 3.87 -10.04
C TRP A 167 -9.11 3.61 -11.55
N LYS A 168 -8.27 4.26 -12.38
CA LYS A 168 -8.19 3.99 -13.83
C LYS A 168 -7.51 2.64 -14.11
N ILE A 169 -6.51 2.28 -13.30
CA ILE A 169 -5.89 0.95 -13.31
C ILE A 169 -6.93 -0.12 -12.93
N PHE A 170 -7.66 0.08 -11.85
CA PHE A 170 -8.67 -0.86 -11.37
C PHE A 170 -9.78 -1.05 -12.40
N THR A 171 -10.29 0.03 -13.01
CA THR A 171 -11.37 -0.04 -14.00
C THR A 171 -10.94 -0.63 -15.35
N SER A 172 -9.64 -0.58 -15.70
CA SER A 172 -9.10 -1.25 -16.89
C SER A 172 -8.84 -2.74 -16.65
N VAL A 173 -8.45 -3.14 -15.44
CA VAL A 173 -8.22 -4.54 -15.06
C VAL A 173 -9.52 -5.28 -14.74
N ALA A 174 -10.40 -4.65 -13.97
CA ALA A 174 -11.70 -5.19 -13.62
C ALA A 174 -12.64 -5.08 -14.82
N TRP A 175 -13.19 -6.19 -15.28
CA TRP A 175 -14.14 -6.29 -16.41
C TRP A 175 -15.39 -5.39 -16.27
N ARG A 176 -15.57 -4.69 -15.14
CA ARG A 176 -16.65 -3.76 -14.87
C ARG A 176 -16.18 -2.34 -15.12
N ALA A 177 -16.71 -1.71 -16.17
CA ALA A 177 -16.60 -0.28 -16.44
C ALA A 177 -17.39 0.57 -15.43
N ALA A 178 -17.09 0.42 -14.13
CA ALA A 178 -17.68 1.25 -13.10
C ALA A 178 -17.05 2.65 -13.17
N LYS A 179 -17.84 3.66 -13.53
CA LYS A 179 -17.44 5.05 -13.35
C LYS A 179 -17.59 5.39 -11.87
N LEU A 180 -16.49 5.67 -11.19
CA LEU A 180 -16.50 6.21 -9.83
C LEU A 180 -16.71 7.73 -9.91
N GLY A 181 -17.60 8.27 -9.09
CA GLY A 181 -17.72 9.71 -8.88
C GLY A 181 -16.55 10.25 -8.04
N ASP A 182 -16.48 11.56 -7.86
CA ASP A 182 -15.32 12.18 -7.20
C ASP A 182 -15.22 11.79 -5.71
N GLU A 183 -16.35 11.64 -5.03
CA GLU A 183 -16.39 11.17 -3.64
C GLU A 183 -15.92 9.72 -3.50
N GLU A 184 -16.29 8.84 -4.44
CA GLU A 184 -15.87 7.44 -4.41
C GLU A 184 -14.38 7.26 -4.71
N LYS A 185 -13.77 8.15 -5.49
CA LYS A 185 -12.32 8.11 -5.75
C LYS A 185 -11.51 8.48 -4.51
N GLU A 186 -12.04 9.34 -3.65
CA GLU A 186 -11.37 9.77 -2.41
C GLU A 186 -11.68 8.89 -1.19
N PHE A 187 -12.60 7.93 -1.33
CA PHE A 187 -13.05 7.10 -0.23
C PHE A 187 -11.88 6.33 0.41
N PRO A 188 -11.61 6.52 1.72
CA PRO A 188 -10.54 5.80 2.38
C PRO A 188 -10.93 4.34 2.60
N ILE A 189 -10.11 3.42 2.11
CA ILE A 189 -10.24 1.99 2.37
C ILE A 189 -9.44 1.66 3.63
N GLY A 190 -10.08 0.95 4.56
CA GLY A 190 -9.46 0.46 5.78
C GLY A 190 -8.84 -0.91 5.55
N PHE A 191 -7.52 -0.99 5.68
CA PHE A 191 -6.75 -2.22 5.63
C PHE A 191 -6.43 -2.70 7.03
N ASP A 192 -6.56 -4.00 7.29
CA ASP A 192 -6.28 -4.59 8.60
C ASP A 192 -5.45 -5.88 8.50
N ARG A 193 -5.14 -6.51 9.64
CA ARG A 193 -4.28 -7.69 9.67
C ARG A 193 -4.78 -8.84 8.80
N ALA A 194 -6.09 -8.97 8.58
CA ALA A 194 -6.62 -10.04 7.73
C ALA A 194 -6.24 -9.88 6.26
N ASP A 195 -5.78 -8.70 5.84
CA ASP A 195 -5.34 -8.43 4.46
C ASP A 195 -3.88 -8.86 4.18
N VAL A 196 -3.21 -9.45 5.18
CA VAL A 196 -1.77 -9.78 5.14
C VAL A 196 -1.50 -11.30 5.12
N HIS A 197 -2.49 -12.13 5.46
CA HIS A 197 -2.32 -13.59 5.65
C HIS A 197 -3.36 -14.42 4.89
#